data_AF-A0A0T6BAP7-F1
#
_entry.id   AF-A0A0T6BAP7-F1
#
_cell.length_a   1.000
_cell.length_b   1.000
_cell.length_c   1.000
_cell.angle_alpha   90.00
_cell.angle_beta   90.00
_cell.angle_gamma   90.00
#
_symmetry.space_group_name_H-M   'P 1'
#
loop_
_entity.id
_entity.type
_entity.pdbx_description
1 polymer ?
#
loop_
_entity_poly.entity_id
_entity_poly.type
_entity_poly.pdbx_seq_one_letter_code
_entity_poly.pdbx_strand_id
1 'polypeptide(L)'
;MHSMNDPTGLAGMIPFDSIGLYEQPKPRFIFKMPRVVPDQKAKFESDELFRRLSRESEVRYTGYRDRPQEERQVRFQNACREGHTEIAFAATGTNLQLMFAPPTSGYMADRECDFDKEPGKV
;
A
#
# COMPACT_ATOMS: atom_id res chain seq x y z
N MET A 1 -29.46 -58.99 59.45
CA MET A 1 -29.69 -60.36 58.94
C MET A 1 -29.78 -60.29 57.42
N HIS A 2 -28.99 -61.14 56.76
CA HIS A 2 -29.07 -61.61 55.36
C HIS A 2 -28.92 -60.54 54.25
N SER A 3 -27.73 -60.40 53.64
CA SER A 3 -27.03 -61.30 52.70
C SER A 3 -27.60 -61.28 51.28
N MET A 4 -26.75 -60.79 50.37
CA MET A 4 -26.52 -61.29 49.00
C MET A 4 -27.73 -61.39 48.06
N ASN A 5 -27.68 -60.61 46.98
CA ASN A 5 -27.66 -61.25 45.67
C ASN A 5 -26.64 -60.54 44.77
N ASP A 6 -25.97 -61.37 43.99
CA ASP A 6 -24.64 -61.20 43.43
C ASP A 6 -24.76 -60.72 41.95
N PRO A 7 -23.74 -60.87 41.09
CA PRO A 7 -23.08 -59.78 40.37
C PRO A 7 -23.40 -59.88 38.87
N THR A 8 -22.58 -59.27 38.01
CA THR A 8 -22.65 -59.30 36.53
C THR A 8 -23.64 -58.29 35.93
N GLY A 9 -23.31 -57.42 34.99
CA GLY A 9 -22.08 -57.27 34.22
C GLY A 9 -21.93 -55.82 33.76
N LEU A 10 -20.68 -55.38 33.84
CA LEU A 10 -20.12 -54.24 33.12
C LEU A 10 -20.45 -54.36 31.63
N ALA A 11 -21.55 -53.77 31.19
CA ALA A 11 -21.92 -53.67 29.78
C ALA A 11 -22.54 -52.29 29.53
N GLY A 12 -21.70 -51.28 29.70
CA GLY A 12 -21.98 -49.90 29.35
C GLY A 12 -20.69 -49.15 29.10
N MET A 13 -19.69 -49.83 28.51
CA MET A 13 -18.51 -49.18 27.95
C MET A 13 -18.99 -48.27 26.83
N ILE A 14 -19.07 -46.98 27.15
CA ILE A 14 -19.07 -45.88 26.20
C ILE A 14 -17.98 -46.18 25.17
N PRO A 15 -18.29 -46.32 23.87
CA PRO A 15 -17.27 -46.55 22.87
C PRO A 15 -16.46 -45.25 22.76
N PHE A 16 -15.26 -45.32 23.31
CA PHE A 16 -14.20 -44.35 23.12
C PHE A 16 -13.62 -44.57 21.72
N ASP A 17 -14.28 -44.06 20.68
CA ASP A 17 -13.63 -43.82 19.40
C ASP A 17 -13.26 -42.35 19.31
N SER A 18 -12.10 -42.08 19.92
CA SER A 18 -11.05 -41.21 19.45
C SER A 18 -11.13 -40.87 17.94
N ILE A 19 -10.73 -39.63 17.63
CA ILE A 19 -10.30 -39.11 16.31
C ILE A 19 -11.37 -38.26 15.60
N GLY A 20 -11.63 -37.09 16.19
CA GLY A 20 -11.94 -35.86 15.44
C GLY A 20 -10.72 -34.98 15.20
N LEU A 21 -9.50 -35.49 15.40
CA LEU A 21 -8.23 -34.72 15.33
C LEU A 21 -7.70 -34.52 13.91
N TYR A 22 -8.59 -34.25 12.95
CA TYR A 22 -8.19 -33.64 11.68
C TYR A 22 -9.42 -32.99 11.04
N GLU A 23 -9.89 -31.89 11.61
CA GLU A 23 -10.56 -30.90 10.76
C GLU A 23 -9.50 -30.48 9.75
N GLN A 24 -9.58 -31.01 8.52
CA GLN A 24 -8.71 -30.54 7.45
C GLN A 24 -8.85 -29.02 7.41
N PRO A 25 -7.77 -28.24 7.57
CA PRO A 25 -7.87 -26.81 7.47
C PRO A 25 -8.44 -26.51 6.08
N LYS A 26 -9.66 -25.96 6.05
CA LYS A 26 -10.33 -25.55 4.80
C LYS A 26 -9.28 -24.81 3.97
N PRO A 27 -9.01 -25.24 2.73
CA PRO A 27 -8.01 -24.58 1.92
C PRO A 27 -8.36 -23.10 1.87
N ARG A 28 -7.54 -22.29 2.56
CA ARG A 28 -7.65 -20.85 2.46
C ARG A 28 -7.13 -20.54 1.07
N PHE A 29 -8.05 -20.46 0.11
CA PHE A 29 -7.73 -19.93 -1.20
C PHE A 29 -7.23 -18.50 -0.98
N ILE A 30 -5.92 -18.34 -0.93
CA ILE A 30 -5.29 -17.02 -0.95
C ILE A 30 -5.43 -16.53 -2.38
N PHE A 31 -6.61 -16.00 -2.71
CA PHE A 31 -6.77 -15.15 -3.86
C PHE A 31 -5.94 -13.89 -3.59
N LYS A 32 -4.66 -13.92 -3.97
CA LYS A 32 -3.83 -12.71 -3.97
C LYS A 32 -4.44 -11.79 -5.02
N MET A 33 -5.21 -10.81 -4.57
CA MET A 33 -5.72 -9.78 -5.45
C MET A 33 -4.52 -9.06 -6.10
N PRO A 34 -4.43 -9.03 -7.43
CA PRO A 34 -3.33 -8.34 -8.11
C PRO A 34 -3.33 -6.85 -7.75
N ARG A 35 -2.14 -6.28 -7.52
CA ARG A 35 -2.00 -4.84 -7.26
C ARG A 35 -2.26 -3.99 -8.50
N VAL A 36 -2.15 -4.60 -9.68
CA VAL A 36 -2.25 -3.94 -10.99
C VAL A 36 -3.24 -4.67 -11.87
N VAL A 37 -3.86 -3.93 -12.77
CA VAL A 37 -4.72 -4.49 -13.81
C VAL A 37 -3.88 -5.29 -14.82
N PRO A 38 -4.45 -6.31 -15.51
CA PRO A 38 -3.71 -7.12 -16.49
C PRO A 38 -3.10 -6.30 -17.64
N ASP A 39 -3.85 -5.36 -18.20
CA ASP A 39 -3.38 -4.44 -19.25
C ASP A 39 -3.28 -3.01 -18.69
N GLN A 40 -2.11 -2.72 -18.12
CA GLN A 40 -1.81 -1.41 -17.54
C GLN A 40 -1.73 -0.31 -18.60
N LYS A 41 -1.27 -0.65 -19.81
CA LYS A 41 -1.14 0.30 -20.91
C LYS A 41 -2.51 0.76 -21.38
N ALA A 42 -3.41 -0.19 -21.65
CA ALA A 42 -4.78 0.14 -22.04
C ALA A 42 -5.49 0.95 -20.95
N LYS A 43 -5.28 0.62 -19.66
CA LYS A 43 -5.84 1.40 -18.55
C LYS A 43 -5.30 2.83 -18.53
N PHE A 44 -4.00 3.03 -18.72
CA PHE A 44 -3.39 4.36 -18.76
C PHE A 44 -3.91 5.19 -19.95
N GLU A 45 -4.07 4.58 -21.12
CA GLU A 45 -4.50 5.29 -22.34
C GLU A 45 -6.00 5.59 -22.38
N SER A 46 -6.84 4.73 -21.81
CA SER A 46 -8.31 4.83 -21.91
C SER A 46 -8.98 5.50 -20.71
N ASP A 47 -8.38 5.44 -19.52
CA ASP A 47 -8.99 6.00 -18.32
C ASP A 47 -8.99 7.54 -18.37
N GLU A 48 -10.13 8.13 -18.02
CA GLU A 48 -10.31 9.57 -18.12
C GLU A 48 -9.36 10.35 -17.19
N LEU A 49 -9.07 9.83 -16.00
CA LEU A 49 -8.16 10.47 -15.05
C LEU A 49 -6.74 10.50 -15.62
N PHE A 50 -6.22 9.36 -16.08
CA PHE A 50 -4.88 9.30 -16.66
C PHE A 50 -4.76 10.15 -17.91
N ARG A 51 -5.77 10.14 -18.79
CA ARG A 51 -5.79 10.97 -19.99
C ARG A 51 -5.80 12.48 -19.71
N ARG A 52 -6.43 12.92 -18.60
CA ARG A 52 -6.39 14.32 -18.16
C ARG A 52 -5.02 14.69 -17.57
N LEU A 53 -4.42 13.78 -16.80
CA LEU A 53 -3.13 14.00 -16.13
C LEU A 53 -1.90 13.78 -17.04
N SER A 54 -2.06 13.11 -18.18
CA SER A 54 -0.95 12.77 -19.08
C SER A 54 -0.40 13.94 -19.90
N ARG A 55 -1.09 15.10 -19.89
CA ARG A 55 -0.67 16.31 -20.60
C ARG A 55 -0.01 17.28 -19.63
N GLU A 56 0.94 18.06 -20.13
CA GLU A 56 1.50 19.18 -19.37
C GLU A 56 0.38 20.08 -18.85
N SER A 57 0.41 20.35 -17.55
CA SER A 57 -0.60 21.13 -16.86
C SER A 57 0.00 21.78 -15.62
N GLU A 58 -0.70 22.78 -15.10
CA GLU A 58 -0.25 23.50 -13.92
C GLU A 58 -0.26 22.58 -12.69
N VAL A 59 0.88 22.54 -12.00
CA VAL A 59 1.05 21.87 -10.71
C VAL A 59 1.42 22.87 -9.63
N ARG A 60 0.96 22.63 -8.40
CA ARG A 60 1.23 23.51 -7.26
C ARG A 60 1.72 22.72 -6.06
N TYR A 61 2.70 23.27 -5.36
CA TYR A 61 3.13 22.74 -4.06
C TYR A 61 2.04 22.92 -3.01
N THR A 62 1.66 21.81 -2.36
CA THR A 62 0.53 21.77 -1.40
C THR A 62 0.94 21.75 0.06
N GLY A 63 2.23 21.65 0.37
CA GLY A 63 2.69 21.60 1.76
C GLY A 63 2.66 22.92 2.49
N TYR A 64 2.51 22.84 3.82
CA TYR A 64 2.61 23.96 4.77
C TYR A 64 1.77 25.19 4.38
N ARG A 65 0.53 24.99 3.91
CA ARG A 65 -0.34 26.10 3.42
C ARG A 65 -0.69 27.13 4.49
N ASP A 66 -0.55 26.78 5.76
CA ASP A 66 -0.72 27.63 6.94
C ASP A 66 0.48 28.56 7.20
N ARG A 67 1.61 28.37 6.49
CA ARG A 67 2.86 29.09 6.71
C ARG A 67 3.10 30.22 5.71
N PRO A 68 3.93 31.23 6.07
CA PRO A 68 4.36 32.27 5.14
C PRO A 68 5.05 31.70 3.90
N GLN A 69 4.91 32.40 2.76
CA GLN A 69 5.43 31.95 1.47
C GLN A 69 6.94 31.65 1.49
N GLU A 70 7.73 32.47 2.18
CA GLU A 70 9.18 32.28 2.30
C GLU A 70 9.53 30.97 3.04
N GLU A 71 8.86 30.69 4.16
CA GLU A 71 9.04 29.44 4.90
C GLU A 71 8.67 28.23 4.02
N ARG A 72 7.58 28.34 3.25
CA ARG A 72 7.14 27.28 2.33
C ARG A 72 8.15 27.01 1.22
N GLN A 73 8.79 28.04 0.68
CA GLN A 73 9.84 27.89 -0.34
C GLN A 73 11.04 27.12 0.21
N VAL A 74 11.52 27.48 1.40
CA VAL A 74 12.65 26.78 2.05
C VAL A 74 12.31 25.32 2.32
N ARG A 75 11.11 25.05 2.85
CA ARG A 75 10.65 23.68 3.13
C ARG A 75 10.51 22.85 1.86
N PHE A 76 9.95 23.41 0.80
CA PHE A 76 9.85 22.75 -0.51
C PHE A 76 11.22 22.37 -1.05
N GLN A 77 12.18 23.32 -1.06
CA GLN A 77 13.53 23.04 -1.56
C GLN A 77 14.23 21.95 -0.73
N ASN A 78 14.09 21.98 0.61
CA ASN A 78 14.66 20.96 1.47
C ASN A 78 14.03 19.59 1.22
N ALA A 79 12.70 19.52 1.08
CA ALA A 79 12.00 18.28 0.75
C ALA A 79 12.49 17.69 -0.59
N CYS A 80 12.65 18.51 -1.63
CA CYS A 80 13.22 18.07 -2.91
C CYS A 80 14.64 17.50 -2.74
N ARG A 81 15.51 18.14 -1.93
CA ARG A 81 16.86 17.61 -1.61
C ARG A 81 16.82 16.32 -0.80
N GLU A 82 15.78 16.13 0.02
CA GLU A 82 15.52 14.91 0.77
C GLU A 82 14.91 13.78 -0.09
N GLY A 83 14.55 14.07 -1.35
CA GLY A 83 14.02 13.09 -2.28
C GLY A 83 12.50 12.91 -2.21
N HIS A 84 11.76 13.90 -1.70
CA HIS A 84 10.30 13.81 -1.70
C HIS A 84 9.62 15.18 -1.82
N THR A 85 8.40 15.20 -2.34
CA THR A 85 7.58 16.42 -2.30
C THR A 85 6.10 16.07 -2.44
N GLU A 86 5.24 17.06 -2.27
CA GLU A 86 3.81 16.91 -2.47
C GLU A 86 3.28 18.02 -3.37
N ILE A 87 2.52 17.62 -4.39
CA ILE A 87 1.96 18.54 -5.37
C ILE A 87 0.51 18.20 -5.64
N ALA A 88 -0.21 19.17 -6.19
CA ALA A 88 -1.50 18.94 -6.80
C ALA A 88 -1.54 19.42 -8.25
N PHE A 89 -2.21 18.66 -9.10
CA PHE A 89 -2.64 19.11 -10.42
C PHE A 89 -3.78 20.13 -10.25
N ALA A 90 -3.56 21.37 -10.67
CA ALA A 90 -4.53 22.45 -10.47
C ALA A 90 -5.86 22.18 -11.20
N ALA A 91 -5.81 21.54 -12.37
CA ALA A 91 -6.99 21.27 -13.21
C ALA A 91 -7.95 20.23 -12.61
N THR A 92 -7.42 19.23 -11.90
CA THR A 92 -8.22 18.11 -11.36
C THR A 92 -8.33 18.12 -9.84
N GLY A 93 -7.48 18.90 -9.16
CA GLY A 93 -7.33 18.83 -7.70
C GLY A 93 -6.70 17.52 -7.22
N THR A 94 -6.10 16.73 -8.12
CA THR A 94 -5.46 15.46 -7.77
C THR A 94 -4.16 15.74 -7.05
N ASN A 95 -4.06 15.30 -5.79
CA ASN A 95 -2.86 15.43 -4.97
C ASN A 95 -2.00 14.18 -5.11
N LEU A 96 -0.69 14.35 -5.25
CA LEU A 96 0.29 13.29 -5.29
C LEU A 96 1.42 13.59 -4.31
N GLN A 97 1.78 12.58 -3.52
CA GLN A 97 3.06 12.55 -2.84
C GLN A 97 4.06 11.88 -3.77
N LEU A 98 5.11 12.61 -4.11
CA LEU A 98 6.20 12.15 -4.96
C LEU A 98 7.35 11.70 -4.07
N MET A 99 7.87 10.51 -4.37
CA MET A 99 9.11 10.01 -3.82
C MET A 99 10.08 9.86 -4.98
N PHE A 100 11.11 10.68 -4.97
CA PHE A 100 12.30 10.50 -5.80
C PHE A 100 13.08 9.34 -5.14
N ALA A 101 13.46 8.33 -5.91
CA ALA A 101 14.08 7.12 -5.40
C ALA A 101 15.26 7.43 -4.46
N PRO A 102 15.38 6.71 -3.34
CA PRO A 102 16.55 6.83 -2.48
C PRO A 102 17.81 6.37 -3.25
N PRO A 103 19.00 6.84 -2.85
CA PRO A 103 20.30 6.53 -3.48
C PRO A 103 20.71 5.04 -3.36
N THR A 104 19.79 4.11 -3.10
CA THR A 104 20.03 2.67 -3.14
C THR A 104 20.08 2.11 -4.55
N SER A 105 19.56 2.85 -5.55
CA SER A 105 19.78 2.53 -6.97
C SER A 105 20.99 3.31 -7.46
N GLY A 106 22.18 2.72 -7.24
CA GLY A 106 23.50 3.35 -7.33
C GLY A 106 23.95 3.89 -8.70
N TYR A 107 23.03 4.24 -9.60
CA TYR A 107 23.34 4.74 -10.93
C TYR A 107 22.70 6.08 -11.30
N MET A 108 21.72 6.61 -10.53
CA MET A 108 20.95 7.80 -10.95
C MET A 108 20.52 8.75 -9.80
N ALA A 109 21.22 8.78 -8.66
CA ALA A 109 20.82 9.66 -7.54
C ALA A 109 20.81 11.16 -7.91
N ASP A 110 21.70 11.61 -8.79
CA ASP A 110 21.85 13.02 -9.18
C ASP A 110 20.86 13.50 -10.25
N ARG A 111 19.92 12.65 -10.72
CA ARG A 111 19.06 12.97 -11.88
C ARG A 111 17.59 13.19 -11.58
N GLU A 112 17.15 13.02 -10.34
CA GLU A 112 15.71 13.03 -10.05
C GLU A 112 15.18 14.40 -9.61
N CYS A 113 16.01 15.24 -8.99
CA CYS A 113 15.72 16.65 -8.69
C CYS A 113 16.88 17.52 -9.20
N ASP A 114 16.64 18.31 -10.25
CA ASP A 114 17.68 19.06 -10.95
C ASP A 114 17.52 20.57 -10.68
N PHE A 115 18.35 21.09 -9.78
CA PHE A 115 18.35 22.51 -9.39
C PHE A 115 19.15 23.41 -10.36
N ASP A 116 19.92 22.82 -11.28
CA ASP A 116 20.85 23.55 -12.13
C ASP A 116 20.31 23.72 -13.56
N LYS A 117 19.36 22.88 -13.98
CA LYS A 117 18.75 22.92 -15.33
C LYS A 117 18.09 24.26 -15.67
N GLU A 118 17.34 24.84 -14.74
CA GLU A 118 16.69 26.15 -14.94
C GLU A 118 16.73 26.98 -13.65
N PRO A 119 17.37 28.17 -13.66
CA PRO A 119 17.45 29.02 -12.48
C PRO A 119 16.07 29.38 -11.91
N GLY A 120 15.92 29.17 -10.59
CA GLY A 120 14.66 29.43 -9.89
C GLY A 120 13.63 28.30 -9.99
N LYS A 121 13.98 27.17 -10.60
CA LYS A 121 13.16 25.95 -10.66
C LYS A 121 13.95 24.71 -10.22
N VAL A 122 13.22 23.64 -9.99
CA VAL A 122 13.69 22.28 -9.71
C VAL A 122 12.78 21.30 -10.46
#